data_AF-A0AAV2ZD70-F1
#
_entry.id   AF-A0AAV2ZD70-F1
#
_cell.length_a   1.000
_cell.length_b   1.000
_cell.length_c   1.000
_cell.angle_alpha   90.00
_cell.angle_beta   90.00
_cell.angle_gamma   90.00
#
_symmetry.space_group_name_H-M   'P 1'
#
loop_
_entity.id
_entity.type
_entity.pdbx_description
1 polymer ?
#
loop_
_entity_poly.entity_id
_entity_poly.type
_entity_poly.pdbx_seq_one_letter_code
_entity_poly.pdbx_strand_id
1 'polypeptide(L)' 'MLYNYRQKLQLLLIIFFTFVAFAAAEEAWMPWATLVVFLSMFIITDLMFLDDSQFQYNPDYKNWARSVDPKY' A
#
# COMPACT_ATOMS: atom_id res chain seq x y z
N MET A 1 -11.84 -11.01 5.32
CA MET A 1 -11.39 -9.80 4.62
C MET A 1 -11.45 -8.65 5.61
N LEU A 2 -10.38 -8.47 6.39
CA LEU A 2 -10.23 -7.26 7.21
C LEU A 2 -10.20 -6.06 6.26
N TYR A 3 -11.00 -5.06 6.60
CA TYR A 3 -11.26 -3.93 5.73
C TYR A 3 -10.02 -3.02 5.77
N ASN A 4 -9.16 -3.06 4.74
CA ASN A 4 -7.94 -2.23 4.66
C ASN A 4 -8.27 -0.75 4.42
N TYR A 5 -8.93 -0.13 5.40
CA TYR A 5 -9.38 1.27 5.38
C TYR A 5 -8.21 2.23 5.14
N ARG A 6 -7.02 1.90 5.67
CA ARG A 6 -5.76 2.63 5.45
C ARG A 6 -5.42 2.73 3.95
N GLN A 7 -5.35 1.60 3.25
CA GLN A 7 -5.04 1.54 1.81
C GLN A 7 -6.10 2.26 0.97
N LYS A 8 -7.38 2.13 1.34
CA LYS A 8 -8.48 2.85 0.67
C LYS A 8 -8.37 4.36 0.84
N LEU A 9 -7.99 4.84 2.03
CA LEU A 9 -7.76 6.27 2.29
C LEU A 9 -6.54 6.77 1.50
N GLN A 10 -5.45 6.00 1.45
CA GLN A 10 -4.28 6.33 0.63
C GLN A 10 -4.64 6.42 -0.86
N LEU A 11 -5.42 5.47 -1.40
CA LEU A 11 -5.91 5.53 -2.78
C LEU A 11 -6.77 6.78 -3.03
N LEU A 12 -7.68 7.11 -2.11
CA LEU A 12 -8.52 8.30 -2.22
C LEU A 12 -7.66 9.56 -2.30
N LEU A 13 -6.65 9.68 -1.44
CA LEU A 13 -5.72 10.82 -1.46
C LEU A 13 -4.93 10.90 -2.77
N ILE A 14 -4.42 9.78 -3.27
CA ILE A 14 -3.69 9.72 -4.55
C ILE A 14 -4.59 10.22 -5.69
N ILE A 15 -5.81 9.71 -5.78
CA ILE A 15 -6.77 10.11 -6.81
C ILE A 15 -7.09 11.59 -6.68
N PHE A 16 -7.37 12.06 -5.47
CA PHE A 16 -7.66 13.47 -5.19
C PHE A 16 -6.51 14.39 -5.62
N PHE A 17 -5.28 14.11 -5.18
CA PHE A 17 -4.13 14.94 -5.53
C PHE A 17 -3.74 14.84 -7.00
N THR A 18 -4.08 13.74 -7.68
CA THR A 18 -3.96 13.63 -9.13
C THR A 18 -4.83 14.68 -9.81
N PHE A 19 -6.11 14.82 -9.42
CA PHE A 19 -6.98 15.87 -9.94
C PHE A 19 -6.47 17.27 -9.59
N VAL A 20 -5.93 17.48 -8.38
CA VAL A 20 -5.33 18.77 -7.99
C VAL A 20 -4.11 19.09 -8.88
N ALA A 21 -3.26 18.11 -9.19
CA ALA A 21 -2.11 18.31 -10.06
C ALA A 21 -2.54 18.73 -11.48
N PHE A 22 -3.60 18.11 -12.03
CA PHE A 22 -4.16 18.51 -13.32
C PHE A 22 -4.83 19.88 -13.27
N ALA A 23 -5.54 20.21 -12.20
CA ALA A 23 -6.18 21.52 -12.02
C ALA A 23 -5.18 22.66 -11.84
N ALA A 24 -4.00 22.38 -11.27
CA ALA A 24 -2.93 23.35 -11.07
C ALA A 24 -2.21 23.77 -12.35
N ALA A 25 -2.44 23.07 -13.47
CA ALA A 25 -1.96 23.38 -14.83
C ALA A 25 -0.56 24.00 -14.85
N GLU A 26 -0.33 25.09 -15.60
CA GLU A 26 1.02 25.64 -15.83
C GLU A 26 1.73 26.16 -14.57
N GLU A 27 1.00 26.61 -13.54
CA GLU A 27 1.62 27.33 -12.42
C GLU A 27 2.29 26.42 -11.39
N ALA A 28 1.76 25.21 -11.16
CA ALA A 28 2.24 24.36 -10.07
C ALA A 28 2.01 22.86 -10.25
N TRP A 29 1.78 22.34 -11.47
CA TRP A 29 1.54 20.90 -11.63
C TRP A 29 2.72 20.02 -11.17
N MET A 30 3.97 20.49 -11.31
CA MET A 30 5.19 19.72 -11.00
C MET A 30 5.30 19.32 -9.51
N PRO A 31 5.16 20.24 -8.53
CA PRO A 31 5.19 19.86 -7.11
C PRO A 31 4.02 18.94 -6.73
N TRP A 32 2.82 19.16 -7.28
CA TRP A 32 1.68 18.30 -7.01
C TRP A 32 1.86 16.90 -7.60
N ALA A 33 2.39 16.78 -8.81
CA ALA A 33 2.73 15.50 -9.42
C ALA A 33 3.81 14.77 -8.59
N THR A 34 4.81 15.50 -8.10
CA THR A 34 5.85 14.95 -7.23
C THR A 34 5.24 14.39 -5.93
N LEU A 35 4.31 15.11 -5.32
CA LEU A 35 3.58 14.65 -4.13
C LEU A 35 2.78 13.37 -4.44
N VAL A 36 2.10 13.30 -5.58
CA VAL A 36 1.38 12.09 -6.02
C VAL A 36 2.33 10.90 -6.17
N VAL A 37 3.53 11.12 -6.75
CA VAL A 37 4.55 10.07 -6.88
C VAL A 37 5.00 9.56 -5.50
N PHE A 38 5.26 10.44 -4.53
CA PHE A 38 5.61 10.01 -3.17
C PHE A 38 4.48 9.24 -2.49
N LEU A 39 3.23 9.70 -2.61
CA LEU A 39 2.08 8.97 -2.09
C LEU A 39 1.92 7.59 -2.74
N SER A 40 2.21 7.49 -4.05
CA SER A 40 2.19 6.22 -4.77
C SER A 40 3.25 5.24 -4.25
N MET A 41 4.44 5.73 -3.88
CA MET A 41 5.45 4.89 -3.26
C MET A 41 5.02 4.39 -1.88
N PHE A 42 4.33 5.23 -1.08
CA PHE A 42 3.82 4.81 0.22
C PHE A 42 2.78 3.70 0.13
N ILE A 43 1.83 3.78 -0.80
CA ILE A 43 0.87 2.69 -0.97
C ILE A 43 1.53 1.40 -1.48
N ILE A 44 2.54 1.50 -2.35
CA ILE A 44 3.31 0.33 -2.78
C ILE A 44 3.97 -0.33 -1.57
N THR A 45 4.64 0.45 -0.71
CA THR A 45 5.24 -0.10 0.51
C THR A 45 4.20 -0.67 1.47
N ASP A 46 3.03 -0.04 1.58
CA ASP A 46 1.94 -0.50 2.44
C ASP A 46 1.37 -1.85 1.97
N LEU A 47 1.22 -2.03 0.66
CA LEU A 47 0.76 -3.28 0.05
C LEU A 47 1.81 -4.40 0.15
N MET A 48 3.10 -4.05 0.04
CA MET A 48 4.18 -5.02 0.03
C MET A 48 4.60 -5.50 1.42
N PHE A 49 4.47 -4.67 2.47
CA PHE A 49 5.10 -4.95 3.77
C PHE A 49 4.15 -4.86 4.96
N LEU A 50 3.00 -4.22 4.81
CA LEU A 50 2.10 -3.90 5.93
C LEU A 50 0.73 -4.56 5.78
N ASP A 51 0.63 -5.61 4.96
CA ASP A 51 -0.56 -6.43 4.89
C ASP A 51 -0.63 -7.38 6.09
N ASP A 52 -1.80 -7.45 6.71
CA ASP A 52 -2.05 -8.20 7.95
C ASP A 52 -1.81 -9.71 7.77
N SER A 53 -1.81 -10.21 6.53
CA SER A 53 -1.60 -11.63 6.23
C SER A 53 -0.11 -12.02 6.17
N GLN A 54 0.81 -11.06 6.03
CA GLN A 54 2.21 -11.36 5.75
C GLN A 54 3.07 -11.59 7.00
N PHE A 55 2.77 -10.92 8.11
CA PHE A 55 3.47 -11.18 9.38
C PHE A 55 2.67 -12.17 10.24
N GLN A 56 2.86 -13.47 9.98
CA GLN A 56 2.36 -14.52 10.87
C GLN A 56 3.46 -14.96 11.82
N TYR A 57 3.46 -14.42 13.04
CA TYR A 57 4.33 -14.93 14.09
C TYR A 57 3.90 -16.35 14.46
N ASN A 58 4.72 -17.34 14.09
CA ASN A 58 4.49 -18.74 14.45
C ASN A 58 5.60 -19.22 15.40
N PRO A 59 5.31 -19.40 16.70
CA PRO A 59 6.31 -19.80 17.69
C PRO A 59 6.76 -21.26 17.53
N ASP A 60 6.01 -22.10 16.80
CA ASP A 60 6.36 -23.51 16.58
C ASP A 60 6.68 -23.77 15.10
N TYR A 61 7.97 -24.01 14.83
CA TYR A 61 8.49 -24.29 13.49
C TYR A 61 7.77 -25.44 12.78
N LYS A 62 7.30 -26.46 13.52
CA LYS A 62 6.59 -27.60 12.93
C LYS A 62 5.24 -27.22 12.33
N ASN A 63 4.54 -26.26 12.94
CA ASN A 63 3.25 -25.78 12.42
C ASN A 63 3.44 -24.90 11.19
N TRP A 64 4.49 -24.08 11.18
CA TRP A 64 4.88 -23.35 9.98
C TRP A 64 5.21 -24.31 8.84
N ALA A 65 6.09 -25.29 9.07
CA ALA A 65 6.51 -26.26 8.04
C ALA A 65 5.32 -26.98 7.38
N ARG A 66 4.30 -27.38 8.15
CA ARG A 66 3.07 -27.99 7.60
C ARG A 66 2.22 -27.03 6.75
N SER A 67 2.28 -25.72 7.02
CA SER A 67 1.50 -24.73 6.27
C SER A 67 2.14 -24.33 4.94
N VAL A 68 3.47 -24.46 4.81
CA VAL A 68 4.22 -24.11 3.59
C VAL A 68 4.65 -25.30 2.76
N ASP A 69 4.79 -26.50 3.33
CA ASP A 69 5.18 -27.70 2.60
C ASP A 69 3.94 -28.52 2.18
N PRO A 70 3.63 -28.65 0.88
CA PRO A 70 2.48 -29.41 0.38
C PRO A 70 2.63 -30.93 0.55
N LYS A 71 3.76 -31.42 1.08
CA LYS A 71 4.06 -32.85 1.23
C LYS A 71 3.80 -33.42 2.64
N TYR A 72 3.19 -32.65 3.53
CA TYR A 72 2.74 -33.08 4.86
C TYR A 72 1.22 -33.16 4.96
#